data_AF-A0A662IR30-F1
#
_entry.id   AF-A0A662IR30-F1
#
_cell.length_a   1.000
_cell.length_b   1.000
_cell.length_c   1.000
_cell.angle_alpha   90.00
_cell.angle_beta   90.00
_cell.angle_gamma   90.00
#
_symmetry.space_group_name_H-M   'P 1'
#
loop_
_entity.id
_entity.type
_entity.pdbx_description
1 polymer ?
#
loop_
_entity_poly.entity_id
_entity_poly.type
_entity_poly.pdbx_seq_one_letter_code
_entity_poly.pdbx_strand_id
1 'polypeptide(L)'
;MSEEEFEERKTTTITKTGLSVELTRTSKGVYKWVIQIDLPDLDEDELLSRLERIDRELRRRFLKEEVEEKEEEEVVEEEKPLRTIPLRRKGGKLLGRILIFEDKVGIEPLNSLPIKDGAIGWLIGFLEGRFGKEKVDLEKTPSLERFKRIIIRGKLSDQDLKQVRRKAAWGFEKAMGRGAETG
;
A
#
# COMPACT_ATOMS: atom_id res chain seq x y z
N MET A 1 31.28 46.80 10.59
CA MET A 1 30.94 46.83 9.15
C MET A 1 31.89 45.88 8.44
N SER A 2 31.52 44.97 7.56
CA SER A 2 30.28 44.26 7.22
C SER A 2 30.66 43.45 5.99
N GLU A 3 30.46 42.14 6.02
CA GLU A 3 30.11 41.34 4.86
C GLU A 3 29.57 40.03 5.44
N GLU A 4 28.31 40.12 5.91
CA GLU A 4 27.44 38.96 5.97
C GLU A 4 27.34 38.44 4.53
N GLU A 5 28.17 37.45 4.19
CA GLU A 5 27.94 36.59 3.05
C GLU A 5 26.57 35.93 3.26
N PHE A 6 25.58 36.56 2.64
CA PHE A 6 24.22 36.04 2.54
C PHE A 6 24.26 34.85 1.58
N GLU A 7 24.77 33.71 2.07
CA GLU A 7 24.81 32.46 1.32
C GLU A 7 23.38 31.92 1.21
N GLU A 8 22.85 31.81 -0.01
CA GLU A 8 21.53 31.22 -0.29
C GLU A 8 21.46 29.75 0.17
N ARG A 9 21.15 29.54 1.45
CA ARG A 9 20.72 28.24 1.98
C ARG A 9 19.26 28.04 1.60
N LYS A 10 19.01 27.22 0.57
CA LYS A 10 17.67 26.71 0.30
C LYS A 10 17.35 25.60 1.31
N THR A 11 16.80 26.00 2.44
CA THR A 11 16.21 25.09 3.43
C THR A 11 14.76 24.85 3.03
N THR A 12 14.38 23.58 2.88
CA THR A 12 12.97 23.19 2.68
C THR A 12 12.54 22.33 3.85
N THR A 13 11.55 22.82 4.59
CA THR A 13 10.96 22.09 5.71
C THR A 13 9.66 21.44 5.23
N ILE A 14 9.57 20.12 5.33
CA ILE A 14 8.35 19.38 5.06
C ILE A 14 7.80 18.92 6.40
N THR A 15 6.68 19.52 6.83
CA THR A 15 6.01 19.17 8.08
C THR A 15 4.72 18.42 7.77
N LYS A 16 4.58 17.20 8.28
CA LYS A 16 3.35 16.43 8.19
C LYS A 16 3.17 15.62 9.46
N THR A 17 2.06 15.85 10.18
CA THR A 17 1.65 15.03 11.34
C THR A 17 2.80 14.77 12.33
N GLY A 18 3.36 15.82 12.93
CA GLY A 18 4.40 15.71 13.97
C GLY A 18 5.74 15.13 13.49
N LEU A 19 5.97 14.99 12.18
CA LEU A 19 7.27 14.70 11.60
C LEU A 19 7.68 15.87 10.70
N SER A 20 8.88 16.39 10.95
CA SER A 20 9.50 17.49 10.22
C SER A 20 10.82 17.03 9.62
N VAL A 21 10.94 17.08 8.30
CA VAL A 21 12.22 16.85 7.61
C VAL A 21 12.75 18.18 7.12
N GLU A 22 13.93 18.57 7.62
CA GLU A 22 14.68 19.71 7.14
C GLU A 22 15.69 19.25 6.10
N LEU A 23 15.55 19.69 4.85
CA LEU A 23 16.49 19.39 3.77
C LEU A 23 17.35 20.62 3.50
N THR A 24 18.68 20.46 3.56
CA THR A 24 19.66 21.51 3.26
C THR A 24 20.55 21.08 2.11
N ARG A 25 20.66 21.91 1.08
CA ARG A 25 21.68 21.75 0.04
C ARG A 25 22.89 22.63 0.37
N THR A 26 24.05 22.02 0.52
CA THR A 26 25.31 22.74 0.79
C THR A 26 25.85 23.39 -0.48
N SER A 27 26.72 24.40 -0.33
CA SER A 27 27.41 25.10 -1.42
C SER A 27 28.26 24.19 -2.31
N LYS A 28 28.66 23.02 -1.79
CA LYS A 28 29.37 21.96 -2.53
C LYS A 28 28.44 21.01 -3.30
N GLY A 29 27.14 21.29 -3.32
CA GLY A 29 26.14 20.49 -4.02
C GLY A 29 25.68 19.23 -3.27
N VAL A 30 26.18 18.98 -2.05
CA VAL A 30 25.80 17.84 -1.20
C VAL A 30 24.50 18.14 -0.46
N TYR A 31 23.57 17.19 -0.47
CA TYR A 31 22.34 17.25 0.31
C TYR A 31 22.56 16.70 1.72
N LYS A 32 22.01 17.39 2.73
CA LYS A 32 21.92 16.94 4.11
C LYS A 32 20.46 17.03 4.55
N TRP A 33 20.02 16.13 5.42
CA TRP A 33 18.70 16.23 6.04
C TRP A 33 18.74 15.96 7.53
N VAL A 34 17.80 16.58 8.24
CA VAL A 34 17.52 16.33 9.66
C VAL A 34 16.06 15.93 9.77
N ILE A 35 15.78 14.83 10.46
CA ILE A 35 14.41 14.38 10.74
C ILE A 35 14.12 14.69 12.21
N GLN A 36 13.10 15.49 12.46
CA GLN A 36 12.60 15.84 13.78
C GLN A 36 11.21 15.22 13.96
N ILE A 37 10.96 14.66 15.14
CA ILE A 37 9.68 14.04 15.49
C ILE A 37 9.19 14.71 16.76
N ASP A 38 7.98 15.23 16.69
CA ASP A 38 7.27 15.90 17.77
C ASP A 38 5.87 15.30 17.88
N LEU A 39 5.80 14.12 18.50
CA LEU A 39 4.58 13.36 18.73
C LEU A 39 4.62 12.77 20.15
N PRO A 40 3.63 13.08 21.01
CA PRO A 40 3.68 12.74 22.43
C PRO A 40 3.33 11.28 22.75
N ASP A 41 2.65 10.55 21.86
CA ASP A 41 2.21 9.16 22.05
C ASP A 41 2.59 8.31 20.83
N LEU A 42 3.82 7.80 20.79
CA LEU A 42 4.34 7.14 19.60
C LEU A 42 4.89 5.75 19.88
N ASP A 43 4.42 4.78 19.10
CA ASP A 43 4.92 3.40 19.09
C ASP A 43 6.31 3.37 18.42
N GLU A 44 7.33 3.04 19.21
CA GLU A 44 8.75 3.11 18.85
C GLU A 44 9.06 2.24 17.61
N ASP A 45 8.41 1.08 17.48
CA ASP A 45 8.62 0.16 16.35
C ASP A 45 8.02 0.71 15.05
N GLU A 46 6.84 1.35 15.15
CA GLU A 46 6.22 2.03 14.02
C GLU A 46 7.07 3.25 13.58
N LEU A 47 7.71 3.93 14.54
CA LEU A 47 8.59 5.06 14.26
C LEU A 47 9.83 4.66 13.48
N LEU A 48 10.53 3.64 13.98
CA LEU A 48 11.78 3.16 13.39
C LEU A 48 11.54 2.70 11.95
N SER A 49 10.45 1.94 11.74
CA SER A 49 10.04 1.50 10.40
C SER A 49 9.77 2.67 9.45
N ARG A 50 9.13 3.74 9.94
CA ARG A 50 8.87 4.94 9.14
C ARG A 50 10.14 5.73 8.85
N LEU A 51 11.02 5.88 9.84
CA LEU A 51 12.29 6.59 9.71
C LEU A 51 13.23 5.90 8.72
N GLU A 52 13.36 4.57 8.81
CA GLU A 52 14.16 3.79 7.87
C GLU A 52 13.69 3.95 6.43
N ARG A 53 12.36 3.93 6.23
CA ARG A 53 11.78 4.14 4.90
C ARG A 53 12.04 5.55 4.37
N ILE A 54 11.88 6.57 5.22
CA ILE A 54 12.14 7.97 4.84
C ILE A 54 13.62 8.15 4.49
N ASP A 55 14.52 7.65 5.33
CA ASP A 55 15.97 7.75 5.10
C ASP A 55 16.37 7.04 3.80
N ARG A 56 15.86 5.83 3.56
CA ARG A 56 16.10 5.06 2.32
C ARG A 56 15.67 5.83 1.07
N GLU A 57 14.49 6.44 1.10
CA GLU A 57 13.98 7.22 -0.03
C GLU A 57 14.81 8.50 -0.26
N LEU A 58 15.26 9.17 0.81
CA LEU A 58 16.13 10.34 0.72
C LEU A 58 17.50 9.98 0.14
N ARG A 59 18.10 8.85 0.55
CA ARG A 59 19.37 8.36 -0.04
C ARG A 59 19.22 8.02 -1.51
N ARG A 60 18.17 7.27 -1.90
CA ARG A 60 17.89 6.94 -3.30
C ARG A 60 17.77 8.21 -4.15
N ARG A 61 17.00 9.19 -3.68
CA ARG A 61 16.65 10.39 -4.45
C ARG A 61 17.76 11.43 -4.52
N PHE A 62 18.55 11.59 -3.45
CA PHE A 62 19.51 12.69 -3.34
C PHE A 62 20.97 12.24 -3.36
N LEU A 63 21.29 11.00 -2.98
CA LEU A 63 22.65 10.46 -3.03
C LEU A 63 22.89 9.54 -4.24
N LYS A 64 21.85 9.19 -5.00
CA LYS A 64 21.93 8.27 -6.17
C LYS A 64 22.65 6.96 -5.84
N GLU A 65 22.60 6.52 -4.59
CA GLU A 65 23.04 5.18 -4.23
C GLU A 65 22.12 4.20 -4.97
N GLU A 66 22.69 3.45 -5.93
CA GLU A 66 22.13 2.18 -6.37
C GLU A 66 22.23 1.25 -5.16
N VAL A 67 21.26 1.40 -4.25
CA VAL A 67 21.05 0.42 -3.20
C VAL A 67 20.63 -0.83 -3.94
N GLU A 68 21.57 -1.77 -4.10
CA GLU A 68 21.30 -3.10 -4.63
C GLU A 68 20.01 -3.60 -3.98
N GLU A 69 18.96 -3.74 -4.78
CA GLU A 69 17.71 -4.37 -4.37
C GLU A 69 18.01 -5.84 -4.04
N LYS A 70 18.54 -6.08 -2.84
CA LYS A 70 18.05 -7.21 -2.07
C LYS A 70 16.78 -6.72 -1.42
N GLU A 71 15.70 -6.75 -2.19
CA GLU A 71 14.41 -7.13 -1.62
C GLU A 71 14.64 -8.52 -1.00
N GLU A 72 15.19 -8.56 0.21
CA GLU A 72 14.64 -9.47 1.19
C GLU A 72 13.22 -8.92 1.39
N GLU A 73 12.30 -9.30 0.50
CA GLU A 73 10.96 -9.62 0.93
C GLU A 73 11.19 -10.43 2.20
N GLU A 74 10.88 -9.86 3.37
CA GLU A 74 10.56 -10.70 4.50
C GLU A 74 9.53 -11.68 3.93
N VAL A 75 9.99 -12.89 3.65
CA VAL A 75 9.13 -14.02 3.35
C VAL A 75 8.47 -14.32 4.68
N VAL A 76 7.52 -13.46 5.07
CA VAL A 76 6.40 -13.87 5.88
C VAL A 76 5.89 -15.08 5.11
N GLU A 77 6.03 -16.28 5.68
CA GLU A 77 5.54 -17.50 5.06
C GLU A 77 4.07 -17.27 4.70
N GLU A 78 3.80 -16.87 3.45
CA GLU A 78 2.44 -16.67 2.99
C GLU A 78 1.84 -18.08 3.04
N GLU A 79 0.94 -18.28 4.00
CA GLU A 79 0.18 -19.51 4.17
C GLU A 79 -0.23 -20.02 2.77
N LYS A 80 0.04 -21.29 2.46
CA LYS A 80 -0.29 -21.80 1.12
C LYS A 80 -1.80 -22.03 1.03
N PRO A 81 -2.49 -21.47 0.04
CA PRO A 81 -3.92 -21.68 -0.11
C PRO A 81 -4.21 -23.15 -0.43
N LEU A 82 -5.19 -23.74 0.26
CA LEU A 82 -5.72 -25.07 -0.03
C LEU A 82 -6.26 -25.17 -1.46
N ARG A 83 -6.86 -24.07 -1.94
CA ARG A 83 -7.44 -24.00 -3.27
C ARG A 83 -7.44 -22.57 -3.79
N THR A 84 -7.26 -22.43 -5.09
CA THR A 84 -7.43 -21.13 -5.78
C THR A 84 -8.55 -21.20 -6.82
N ILE A 85 -9.32 -20.12 -6.94
CA ILE A 85 -10.41 -20.00 -7.92
C ILE A 85 -10.16 -18.74 -8.76
N PRO A 86 -10.00 -18.87 -10.08
CA PRO A 86 -9.75 -17.70 -10.92
C PRO A 86 -10.98 -16.81 -11.05
N LEU A 87 -10.76 -15.50 -10.96
CA LEU A 87 -11.74 -14.46 -11.28
C LEU A 87 -11.60 -14.09 -12.76
N ARG A 88 -12.59 -14.46 -13.56
CA ARG A 88 -12.64 -14.17 -15.00
C ARG A 88 -14.01 -13.63 -15.38
N ARG A 89 -14.06 -12.76 -16.38
CA ARG A 89 -15.32 -12.44 -17.08
C ARG A 89 -15.68 -13.58 -18.05
N LYS A 90 -16.97 -13.66 -18.42
CA LYS A 90 -17.39 -14.42 -19.62
C LYS A 90 -16.56 -13.94 -20.82
N GLY A 91 -15.64 -14.78 -21.32
CA GLY A 91 -14.80 -14.46 -22.49
C GLY A 91 -13.29 -14.30 -22.25
N GLY A 92 -12.77 -14.48 -21.03
CA GLY A 92 -11.39 -14.99 -20.88
C GLY A 92 -10.34 -14.14 -20.15
N LYS A 93 -10.52 -12.82 -19.96
CA LYS A 93 -9.53 -12.01 -19.21
C LYS A 93 -9.51 -12.38 -17.73
N LEU A 94 -8.33 -12.71 -17.21
CA LEU A 94 -8.08 -12.92 -15.79
C LEU A 94 -8.03 -11.57 -15.06
N LEU A 95 -8.81 -11.44 -14.00
CA LEU A 95 -8.94 -10.21 -13.22
C LEU A 95 -8.31 -10.33 -11.83
N GLY A 96 -8.06 -11.57 -11.39
CA GLY A 96 -7.59 -11.90 -10.05
C GLY A 96 -7.93 -13.34 -9.69
N ARG A 97 -7.92 -13.64 -8.40
CA ARG A 97 -8.20 -14.98 -7.85
C ARG A 97 -8.83 -14.87 -6.47
N ILE A 98 -9.56 -15.92 -6.10
CA ILE A 98 -9.95 -16.21 -4.73
C ILE A 98 -8.99 -17.28 -4.21
N LEU A 99 -8.45 -17.06 -3.03
CA LEU A 99 -7.58 -17.96 -2.28
C LEU A 99 -8.41 -18.56 -1.13
N ILE A 100 -8.44 -19.87 -1.01
CA ILE A 100 -9.16 -20.58 0.06
C ILE A 100 -8.11 -21.17 0.99
N PHE A 101 -8.19 -20.81 2.27
CA PHE A 101 -7.35 -21.31 3.34
C PHE A 101 -8.19 -22.19 4.28
N GLU A 102 -7.57 -22.71 5.32
CA GLU A 102 -8.29 -23.53 6.29
C GLU A 102 -9.36 -22.74 7.04
N ASP A 103 -9.08 -21.49 7.40
CA ASP A 103 -9.91 -20.67 8.27
C ASP A 103 -10.33 -19.33 7.66
N LYS A 104 -9.92 -19.02 6.43
CA LYS A 104 -10.20 -17.74 5.77
C LYS A 104 -10.27 -17.84 4.25
N VAL A 105 -10.78 -16.78 3.63
CA VAL A 105 -10.83 -16.62 2.17
C VAL A 105 -10.20 -15.29 1.76
N GLY A 106 -9.19 -15.35 0.90
CA GLY A 106 -8.55 -14.18 0.29
C GLY A 106 -9.17 -13.85 -1.08
N ILE A 107 -9.33 -12.58 -1.40
CA ILE A 107 -9.76 -12.09 -2.70
C ILE A 107 -8.70 -11.12 -3.21
N GLU A 108 -8.01 -11.52 -4.26
CA GLU A 108 -6.81 -10.84 -4.75
C GLU A 108 -6.97 -10.44 -6.22
N PRO A 109 -6.84 -9.14 -6.57
CA PRO A 109 -6.79 -8.71 -7.95
C PRO A 109 -5.47 -9.13 -8.60
N LEU A 110 -5.42 -9.15 -9.94
CA LEU A 110 -4.19 -9.49 -10.67
C LEU A 110 -3.05 -8.51 -10.39
N ASN A 111 -3.39 -7.24 -10.22
CA ASN A 111 -2.51 -6.17 -9.78
C ASN A 111 -3.20 -5.42 -8.64
N SER A 112 -2.47 -4.92 -7.65
CA SER A 112 -3.03 -4.10 -6.58
C SER A 112 -3.88 -2.96 -7.15
N LEU A 113 -5.04 -2.68 -6.57
CA LEU A 113 -6.00 -1.69 -7.11
C LEU A 113 -6.20 -0.52 -6.14
N PRO A 114 -6.54 0.69 -6.61
CA PRO A 114 -6.77 1.85 -5.74
C PRO A 114 -7.89 1.59 -4.74
N ILE A 115 -7.64 1.87 -3.45
CA ILE A 115 -8.64 1.69 -2.38
C ILE A 115 -9.80 2.66 -2.54
N LYS A 116 -9.51 3.88 -3.03
CA LYS A 116 -10.50 4.94 -3.25
C LYS A 116 -11.35 4.74 -4.51
N ASP A 117 -11.11 3.69 -5.30
CA ASP A 117 -11.97 3.41 -6.45
C ASP A 117 -13.38 3.01 -5.98
N GLY A 118 -14.41 3.66 -6.52
CA GLY A 118 -15.79 3.44 -6.09
C GLY A 118 -16.30 2.00 -6.29
N ALA A 119 -15.79 1.26 -7.27
CA ALA A 119 -16.16 -0.14 -7.48
C ALA A 119 -15.50 -1.05 -6.43
N ILE A 120 -14.29 -0.71 -6.00
CA ILE A 120 -13.62 -1.37 -4.88
C ILE A 120 -14.30 -1.05 -3.56
N GLY A 121 -14.61 0.21 -3.29
CA GLY A 121 -15.36 0.62 -2.11
C GLY A 121 -16.73 -0.07 -2.02
N TRP A 122 -17.44 -0.19 -3.15
CA TRP A 122 -18.69 -0.94 -3.21
C TRP A 122 -18.51 -2.44 -2.94
N LEU A 123 -17.44 -3.05 -3.46
CA LEU A 123 -17.13 -4.46 -3.21
C LEU A 123 -16.86 -4.69 -1.72
N ILE A 124 -16.02 -3.86 -1.10
CA ILE A 124 -15.72 -3.94 0.33
C ILE A 124 -17.01 -3.80 1.15
N GLY A 125 -17.83 -2.77 0.88
CA GLY A 125 -19.10 -2.58 1.59
C GLY A 125 -20.09 -3.73 1.40
N PHE A 126 -20.13 -4.35 0.20
CA PHE A 126 -20.93 -5.56 -0.02
C PHE A 126 -20.46 -6.73 0.85
N LEU A 127 -19.14 -6.94 0.98
CA LEU A 127 -18.57 -8.02 1.79
C LEU A 127 -18.78 -7.77 3.27
N GLU A 128 -18.50 -6.55 3.76
CA GLU A 128 -18.75 -6.14 5.14
C GLU A 128 -20.24 -6.30 5.50
N GLY A 129 -21.15 -5.89 4.62
CA GLY A 129 -22.60 -6.04 4.85
C GLY A 129 -23.08 -7.49 4.84
N ARG A 130 -22.37 -8.40 4.17
CA ARG A 130 -22.75 -9.82 4.09
C ARG A 130 -22.14 -10.66 5.21
N PHE A 131 -20.89 -10.38 5.59
CA PHE A 131 -20.11 -11.23 6.49
C PHE A 131 -19.84 -10.59 7.86
N GLY A 132 -20.11 -9.30 8.02
CA GLY A 132 -19.72 -8.51 9.19
C GLY A 132 -18.42 -7.76 8.92
N LYS A 133 -18.39 -6.48 9.32
CA LYS A 133 -17.22 -5.62 9.13
C LYS A 133 -16.00 -6.14 9.88
N GLU A 134 -16.22 -6.75 11.03
CA GLU A 134 -15.20 -7.36 11.89
C GLU A 134 -14.55 -8.62 11.29
N LYS A 135 -15.13 -9.18 10.22
CA LYS A 135 -14.60 -10.37 9.54
C LYS A 135 -13.93 -10.04 8.21
N VAL A 136 -13.97 -8.78 7.78
CA VAL A 136 -13.44 -8.36 6.47
C VAL A 136 -12.26 -7.44 6.71
N ASP A 137 -11.06 -7.96 6.42
CA ASP A 137 -9.82 -7.21 6.50
C ASP A 137 -9.34 -6.80 5.11
N LEU A 138 -8.60 -5.69 5.03
CA LEU A 138 -8.02 -5.18 3.80
C LEU A 138 -6.49 -5.12 3.94
N GLU A 139 -5.81 -6.01 3.23
CA GLU A 139 -4.36 -5.98 3.09
C GLU A 139 -3.98 -4.89 2.08
N LYS A 140 -3.21 -3.89 2.54
CA LYS A 140 -2.83 -2.71 1.76
C LYS A 140 -1.38 -2.82 1.28
N THR A 141 -1.08 -2.13 0.18
CA THR A 141 0.32 -1.90 -0.20
C THR A 141 1.01 -0.99 0.82
N PRO A 142 2.35 -0.96 0.89
CA PRO A 142 3.08 -0.08 1.81
C PRO A 142 2.76 1.42 1.65
N SER A 143 2.32 1.85 0.46
CA SER A 143 1.86 3.22 0.21
C SER A 143 0.48 3.55 0.82
N LEU A 144 -0.28 2.54 1.26
CA LEU A 144 -1.66 2.65 1.75
C LEU A 144 -2.68 3.19 0.73
N GLU A 145 -2.28 3.42 -0.52
CA GLU A 145 -3.15 3.94 -1.58
C GLU A 145 -3.90 2.83 -2.33
N ARG A 146 -3.32 1.63 -2.34
CA ARG A 146 -3.82 0.46 -3.07
C ARG A 146 -4.00 -0.71 -2.11
N PHE A 147 -4.94 -1.60 -2.42
CA PHE A 147 -5.06 -2.86 -1.70
C PHE A 147 -4.45 -3.99 -2.52
N LYS A 148 -3.79 -4.90 -1.81
CA LYS A 148 -3.24 -6.15 -2.33
C LYS A 148 -4.29 -7.25 -2.25
N ARG A 149 -5.04 -7.35 -1.16
CA ARG A 149 -5.99 -8.45 -0.93
C ARG A 149 -7.11 -8.05 0.03
N ILE A 150 -8.31 -8.59 -0.17
CA ILE A 150 -9.40 -8.56 0.83
C ILE A 150 -9.41 -9.93 1.51
N ILE A 151 -9.45 -9.98 2.83
CA ILE A 151 -9.47 -11.22 3.60
C ILE A 151 -10.82 -11.32 4.31
N ILE A 152 -11.51 -12.45 4.16
CA ILE A 152 -12.73 -12.77 4.87
C ILE A 152 -12.40 -13.87 5.87
N ARG A 153 -12.54 -13.59 7.17
CA ARG A 153 -12.33 -14.58 8.24
C ARG A 153 -13.47 -15.58 8.25
N GLY A 154 -13.13 -16.86 8.36
CA GLY A 154 -14.04 -17.99 8.33
C GLY A 154 -14.16 -18.65 6.96
N LYS A 155 -14.76 -19.84 6.97
CA LYS A 155 -15.10 -20.59 5.75
C LYS A 155 -16.35 -19.99 5.11
N LEU A 156 -16.38 -19.96 3.78
CA LEU A 156 -17.54 -19.53 3.01
C LEU A 156 -18.28 -20.72 2.43
N SER A 157 -19.62 -20.62 2.38
CA SER A 157 -20.43 -21.60 1.67
C SER A 157 -20.19 -21.54 0.15
N ASP A 158 -20.50 -22.60 -0.58
CA ASP A 158 -20.42 -22.60 -2.05
C ASP A 158 -21.28 -21.51 -2.70
N GLN A 159 -22.42 -21.20 -2.09
CA GLN A 159 -23.31 -20.14 -2.56
C GLN A 159 -22.67 -18.76 -2.34
N ASP A 160 -22.04 -18.54 -1.18
CA ASP A 160 -21.31 -17.31 -0.89
C ASP A 160 -20.11 -17.16 -1.82
N LEU A 161 -19.32 -18.22 -2.00
CA LEU A 161 -18.18 -18.22 -2.94
C LEU A 161 -18.62 -17.86 -4.36
N LYS A 162 -19.76 -18.38 -4.83
CA LYS A 162 -20.30 -18.00 -6.15
C LYS A 162 -20.67 -16.51 -6.22
N GLN A 163 -21.26 -15.96 -5.17
CA GLN A 163 -21.61 -14.54 -5.12
C GLN A 163 -20.37 -13.66 -5.06
N VAL A 164 -19.45 -13.95 -4.12
CA VAL A 164 -18.16 -13.26 -3.97
C VAL A 164 -17.41 -13.27 -5.28
N ARG A 165 -17.30 -14.43 -5.94
CA ARG A 165 -16.66 -14.54 -7.26
C ARG A 165 -17.25 -13.60 -8.30
N ARG A 166 -18.57 -13.55 -8.43
CA ARG A 166 -19.26 -12.68 -9.40
C ARG A 166 -19.05 -11.20 -9.08
N LYS A 167 -19.13 -10.83 -7.80
CA LYS A 167 -19.05 -9.44 -7.33
C LYS A 167 -17.62 -8.91 -7.39
N ALA A 168 -16.64 -9.72 -6.97
CA ALA A 168 -15.22 -9.39 -7.07
C ALA A 168 -14.78 -9.23 -8.52
N ALA A 169 -15.16 -10.15 -9.42
CA ALA A 169 -14.86 -10.03 -10.84
C ALA A 169 -15.41 -8.71 -11.43
N TRP A 170 -16.64 -8.33 -11.09
CA TRP A 170 -17.21 -7.06 -11.52
C TRP A 170 -16.47 -5.85 -10.95
N GLY A 171 -16.16 -5.86 -9.66
CA GLY A 171 -15.45 -4.75 -9.00
C GLY A 171 -14.06 -4.53 -9.58
N PHE A 172 -13.30 -5.61 -9.76
CA PHE A 172 -11.94 -5.55 -10.31
C PHE A 172 -11.94 -5.08 -11.76
N GLU A 173 -12.89 -5.55 -12.57
CA GLU A 173 -13.04 -5.08 -13.95
C GLU A 173 -13.29 -3.56 -14.01
N LYS A 174 -14.20 -3.05 -13.17
CA LYS A 174 -14.54 -1.62 -13.15
C LYS A 174 -13.39 -0.74 -12.68
N ALA A 175 -12.66 -1.18 -11.66
CA ALA A 175 -11.50 -0.46 -11.16
C ALA A 175 -10.34 -0.45 -12.18
N MET A 176 -10.08 -1.58 -12.85
CA MET A 176 -9.04 -1.65 -13.89
C MET A 176 -9.37 -0.83 -15.13
N GLY A 177 -10.64 -0.77 -15.54
CA GLY A 177 -11.05 0.02 -16.70
C GLY A 177 -10.84 1.53 -16.52
N ARG A 178 -10.95 2.04 -15.29
CA ARG A 178 -10.81 3.47 -14.97
C ARG A 178 -9.36 3.91 -14.72
N GLY A 179 -8.50 2.99 -14.28
CA GLY A 179 -7.08 3.27 -14.10
C GLY A 179 -6.31 3.45 -15.41
N ALA A 180 -6.86 3.04 -16.55
CA ALA A 180 -6.22 3.20 -17.86
C ALA A 180 -6.47 4.56 -18.52
N GLU A 181 -7.45 5.34 -18.04
CA GLU A 181 -7.82 6.65 -18.60
C GLU A 181 -7.08 7.83 -17.93
N THR A 182 -6.27 7.56 -16.90
CA THR A 182 -5.58 8.58 -16.08
C THR A 182 -4.04 8.43 -16.09
N GLY A 183 -3.48 7.64 -17.00
CA GLY A 183 -2.04 7.45 -17.20
C GLY A 183 -1.46 8.35 -18.28
#